data_AF-A0A945YSD2-F1
#
_entry.id   AF-A0A945YSD2-F1
#
_cell.length_a   1.000
_cell.length_b   1.000
_cell.length_c   1.000
_cell.angle_alpha   90.00
_cell.angle_beta   90.00
_cell.angle_gamma   90.00
#
_symmetry.space_group_name_H-M   'P 1'
#
loop_
_entity.id
_entity.type
_entity.pdbx_description
1 polymer ?
#
loop_
_entity_poly.entity_id
_entity_poly.type
_entity_poly.pdbx_seq_one_letter_code
_entity_poly.pdbx_strand_id
1 'polypeptide(L)'
;MNNLGDIIAIGGGGFGRNPKHNLVEKYILKQSNVKKPNILFIPTASAEDKSYIVNFYSCFSRLECSPSHITFFQRTPRLDSLVNKADVIYVGGGNTKSMLAVWKEWK
;
A
#
# COMPACT_ATOMS: atom_id res chain seq x y z
N MET A 1 22.35 -11.05 11.54
CA MET A 1 21.56 -9.85 11.85
C MET A 1 20.12 -10.16 11.46
N ASN A 2 19.17 -10.02 12.38
CA ASN A 2 17.75 -10.12 12.00
C ASN A 2 17.44 -8.93 11.10
N ASN A 3 17.06 -9.17 9.85
CA ASN A 3 16.64 -8.11 8.95
C ASN A 3 15.31 -7.53 9.49
N LEU A 4 15.27 -6.23 9.78
CA LEU A 4 14.08 -5.54 10.32
C LEU A 4 13.04 -5.22 9.22
N GLY A 5 13.37 -5.50 7.96
CA GLY A 5 12.56 -5.22 6.79
C GLY A 5 13.21 -4.18 5.87
N ASP A 6 12.68 -4.07 4.64
CA ASP A 6 13.18 -3.14 3.62
C ASP A 6 12.28 -1.90 3.53
N ILE A 7 12.89 -0.72 3.35
CA ILE A 7 12.17 0.52 2.98
C ILE A 7 12.45 0.80 1.50
N ILE A 8 11.40 0.76 0.68
CA ILE A 8 11.48 0.97 -0.76
C ILE A 8 10.93 2.36 -1.09
N ALA A 9 11.79 3.28 -1.52
CA ALA A 9 11.39 4.61 -1.98
C ALA A 9 11.10 4.59 -3.50
N ILE A 10 9.92 5.03 -3.90
CA ILE A 10 9.47 5.04 -5.30
C ILE A 10 9.27 6.50 -5.74
N GLY A 11 10.05 6.97 -6.71
CA GLY A 11 9.98 8.35 -7.24
C GLY A 11 8.72 8.68 -8.08
N GLY A 12 7.71 7.80 -8.05
CA GLY A 12 6.50 7.85 -8.85
C GLY A 12 6.44 6.75 -9.92
N GLY A 13 5.23 6.51 -10.46
CA GLY A 13 5.03 5.60 -11.60
C GLY A 13 4.76 4.13 -11.29
N GLY A 14 4.32 3.78 -10.08
CA GLY A 14 3.79 2.44 -9.78
C GLY A 14 2.48 2.11 -10.52
N PHE A 15 1.67 1.23 -9.93
CA PHE A 15 0.48 0.55 -10.48
C PHE A 15 -0.63 1.40 -11.13
N GLY A 16 -0.50 2.73 -11.18
CA GLY A 16 -1.47 3.67 -11.78
C GLY A 16 -1.17 4.14 -13.20
N ARG A 17 0.05 3.94 -13.76
CA ARG A 17 0.39 4.46 -15.10
C ARG A 17 0.24 3.46 -16.25
N ASN A 18 0.59 2.19 -16.03
CA ASN A 18 0.39 1.14 -17.04
C ASN A 18 0.19 -0.22 -16.35
N PRO A 19 -1.04 -0.75 -16.28
CA PRO A 19 -1.34 -2.04 -15.64
C PRO A 19 -0.60 -3.24 -16.27
N LYS A 20 -0.04 -3.09 -17.47
CA LYS A 20 0.74 -4.14 -18.14
C LYS A 20 2.19 -4.20 -17.66
N HIS A 21 2.69 -3.14 -17.02
CA HIS A 21 4.07 -3.05 -16.55
C HIS A 21 4.10 -3.07 -15.02
N ASN A 22 4.16 -4.28 -14.46
CA ASN A 22 4.15 -4.53 -13.01
C ASN A 22 5.54 -4.81 -12.43
N LEU A 23 6.58 -4.18 -13.00
CA LEU A 23 7.97 -4.44 -12.59
C LEU A 23 8.23 -3.99 -11.15
N VAL A 24 7.74 -2.80 -10.78
CA VAL A 24 7.87 -2.26 -9.42
C VAL A 24 7.06 -3.10 -8.44
N GLU A 25 5.84 -3.47 -8.80
CA GLU A 25 4.97 -4.28 -7.94
C GLU A 25 5.54 -5.68 -7.72
N LYS A 26 6.05 -6.33 -8.77
CA LYS A 26 6.75 -7.62 -8.64
C LYS A 26 8.02 -7.50 -7.81
N TYR A 27 8.76 -6.41 -7.93
CA TYR A 27 9.94 -6.17 -7.09
C TYR A 27 9.54 -6.06 -5.62
N ILE A 28 8.51 -5.25 -5.30
CA ILE A 28 8.00 -5.09 -3.93
C ILE A 28 7.60 -6.44 -3.33
N LEU A 29 6.82 -7.25 -4.04
CA LEU A 29 6.35 -8.54 -3.53
C LEU A 29 7.50 -9.52 -3.29
N LYS A 30 8.57 -9.48 -4.10
CA LYS A 30 9.76 -10.33 -3.95
C LYS A 30 10.58 -10.05 -2.69
N GLN A 31 10.40 -8.88 -2.07
CA GLN A 31 11.09 -8.55 -0.82
C GLN A 31 10.46 -9.24 0.39
N SER A 32 9.23 -9.74 0.24
CA SER A 32 8.61 -10.58 1.26
C SER A 32 9.09 -12.03 1.12
N ASN A 33 9.43 -12.66 2.25
CA ASN A 33 9.73 -14.09 2.33
C ASN A 33 8.45 -14.96 2.36
N VAL A 34 7.26 -14.35 2.32
CA VAL A 34 5.98 -15.05 2.34
C VAL A 34 5.55 -15.37 0.92
N LYS A 35 5.14 -16.61 0.64
CA LYS A 35 4.75 -17.06 -0.70
C LYS A 35 3.58 -16.25 -1.30
N LYS A 36 2.61 -15.88 -0.46
CA LYS A 36 1.45 -15.05 -0.84
C LYS A 36 1.29 -13.93 0.20
N PRO A 37 2.06 -12.84 0.09
CA PRO A 37 2.07 -11.79 1.10
C PRO A 37 0.75 -11.03 1.14
N ASN A 38 0.34 -10.62 2.33
CA ASN A 38 -0.71 -9.64 2.55
C ASN A 38 -0.14 -8.24 2.30
N ILE A 39 -0.62 -7.57 1.25
CA ILE A 39 -0.23 -6.20 0.94
C ILE A 39 -1.33 -5.23 1.36
N LEU A 40 -0.96 -4.28 2.22
CA LEU A 40 -1.85 -3.27 2.79
C LEU A 40 -1.57 -1.90 2.19
N PHE A 41 -2.55 -1.35 1.47
CA PHE A 41 -2.45 -0.04 0.84
C PHE A 41 -2.95 1.08 1.76
N ILE A 42 -2.19 2.18 1.83
CA ILE A 42 -2.54 3.38 2.57
C ILE A 42 -2.65 4.57 1.59
N PRO A 43 -3.85 4.81 1.02
CA PRO A 43 -4.11 5.88 0.02
C PRO A 43 -4.35 7.27 0.62
N THR A 44 -3.94 7.55 1.86
CA THR A 44 -4.29 8.80 2.55
C THR A 44 -3.82 10.05 1.80
N ALA A 45 -2.63 10.01 1.17
CA ALA A 45 -2.07 11.17 0.46
C ALA A 45 -2.92 11.62 -0.74
N SER A 46 -3.66 10.70 -1.37
CA SER A 46 -4.57 11.00 -2.46
C SER A 46 -6.00 11.28 -1.99
N ALA A 47 -6.21 11.51 -0.69
CA ALA A 47 -7.52 11.62 -0.07
C ALA A 47 -8.44 10.42 -0.41
N GLU A 48 -7.89 9.21 -0.44
CA GLU A 48 -8.63 7.99 -0.79
C GLU A 48 -9.29 8.02 -2.18
N ASP A 49 -8.61 8.62 -3.16
CA ASP A 49 -9.04 8.59 -4.56
C ASP A 49 -9.51 7.19 -5.00
N LYS A 50 -10.79 7.09 -5.38
CA LYS A 50 -11.44 5.81 -5.71
C LYS A 50 -10.78 5.14 -6.90
N SER A 51 -10.35 5.91 -7.91
CA SER A 51 -9.69 5.36 -9.09
C SER A 51 -8.32 4.77 -8.73
N TYR A 52 -7.60 5.38 -7.79
CA TYR A 52 -6.31 4.90 -7.32
C TYR A 52 -6.44 3.59 -6.53
N ILE A 53 -7.47 3.50 -5.67
CA ILE A 53 -7.80 2.25 -4.98
C ILE A 53 -8.20 1.16 -5.99
N VAL A 54 -9.03 1.46 -6.99
CA VAL A 54 -9.39 0.50 -8.05
C VAL A 54 -8.15 0.05 -8.83
N ASN A 55 -7.24 0.96 -9.15
CA ASN A 55 -5.99 0.63 -9.85
C ASN A 55 -5.08 -0.27 -9.00
N PHE A 56 -5.01 -0.03 -7.70
CA PHE A 56 -4.30 -0.90 -6.76
C PHE A 56 -4.82 -2.33 -6.85
N TYR A 57 -6.13 -2.53 -6.68
CA TYR A 57 -6.74 -3.86 -6.77
C TYR A 57 -6.60 -4.46 -8.17
N SER A 58 -6.71 -3.67 -9.23
CA SER A 58 -6.58 -4.15 -10.61
C SER A 58 -5.19 -4.68 -10.91
N CYS A 59 -4.15 -4.14 -10.27
CA CYS A 59 -2.77 -4.59 -10.42
C CYS A 59 -2.47 -5.78 -9.50
N PHE A 60 -2.68 -5.62 -8.18
CA PHE A 60 -2.22 -6.59 -7.19
C PHE A 60 -3.09 -7.86 -7.12
N SER A 61 -4.38 -7.80 -7.48
CA SER A 61 -5.22 -9.01 -7.55
C SER A 61 -4.79 -9.98 -8.65
N ARG A 62 -3.94 -9.54 -9.59
CA ARG A 62 -3.36 -10.38 -10.66
C ARG A 62 -1.98 -10.93 -10.30
N LEU A 63 -1.45 -10.58 -9.14
CA LEU A 63 -0.18 -11.05 -8.62
C LEU A 63 -0.43 -12.05 -7.48
N GLU A 64 0.58 -12.84 -7.13
CA GLU A 64 0.48 -13.83 -6.04
C GLU A 64 0.53 -13.14 -4.67
N CYS A 65 -0.52 -12.38 -4.32
CA CYS A 65 -0.64 -11.68 -3.04
C CYS A 65 -2.11 -11.55 -2.60
N SER A 66 -2.32 -11.03 -1.39
CA SER A 66 -3.66 -10.72 -0.85
C SER A 66 -3.77 -9.20 -0.62
N PRO A 67 -4.40 -8.45 -1.54
CA PRO A 67 -4.50 -7.00 -1.42
C PRO A 67 -5.59 -6.55 -0.45
N SER A 68 -5.29 -5.53 0.34
CA SER A 68 -6.21 -4.83 1.24
C SER A 68 -5.87 -3.34 1.30
N HIS A 69 -6.76 -2.49 1.84
CA HIS A 69 -6.47 -1.07 2.04
C HIS A 69 -7.06 -0.55 3.36
N ILE A 70 -6.50 0.55 3.86
CA ILE A 70 -7.04 1.30 4.99
C ILE A 70 -7.88 2.48 4.48
N THR A 71 -8.96 2.78 5.19
CA THR A 71 -9.71 4.04 5.06
C THR A 71 -9.73 4.81 6.38
N PHE A 72 -9.40 6.09 6.31
CA PHE A 72 -9.46 7.11 7.35
C PHE A 72 -10.62 8.08 7.13
N PHE A 73 -11.14 8.19 5.91
CA PHE A 73 -12.23 9.12 5.55
C PHE A 73 -13.62 8.46 5.51
N GLN A 74 -13.72 7.16 5.82
CA GLN A 74 -14.96 6.43 6.03
C GLN A 74 -14.99 5.80 7.43
N ARG A 75 -15.77 4.73 7.63
CA ARG A 75 -15.70 3.95 8.86
C ARG A 75 -14.34 3.26 8.95
N THR A 76 -13.45 3.83 9.75
CA THR A 76 -12.10 3.30 9.91
C THR A 76 -12.13 1.91 10.56
N PRO A 77 -11.50 0.91 9.92
CA PRO A 77 -11.38 -0.42 10.50
C PRO A 77 -10.42 -0.41 11.70
N ARG A 78 -10.38 -1.52 12.44
CA ARG A 78 -9.38 -1.76 13.49
C ARG A 78 -7.97 -1.79 12.87
N LEU A 79 -7.24 -0.67 12.99
CA LEU A 79 -5.95 -0.46 12.34
C LEU A 79 -4.92 -1.50 12.76
N ASP A 80 -4.85 -1.79 14.06
CA ASP A 80 -4.00 -2.84 14.65
C ASP A 80 -4.21 -4.19 13.96
N SER A 81 -5.46 -4.55 13.68
CA SER A 81 -5.80 -5.83 13.04
C SER A 81 -5.36 -5.91 11.58
N LEU A 82 -5.30 -4.78 10.87
CA LEU A 82 -4.84 -4.74 9.48
C LEU A 82 -3.32 -4.65 9.39
N VAL A 83 -2.72 -3.72 10.14
CA VAL A 83 -1.27 -3.46 10.11
C VAL A 83 -0.49 -4.67 10.59
N ASN A 84 -0.92 -5.34 11.68
CA ASN A 84 -0.22 -6.52 12.20
C ASN A 84 -0.31 -7.76 11.29
N LYS A 85 -1.20 -7.76 10.29
CA LYS A 85 -1.32 -8.84 9.30
C LYS A 85 -0.59 -8.56 8.00
N ALA A 86 -0.10 -7.33 7.81
CA ALA A 86 0.54 -6.92 6.57
C ALA A 86 1.97 -7.43 6.51
N ASP A 87 2.30 -8.13 5.42
CA ASP A 87 3.67 -8.50 5.07
C ASP A 87 4.35 -7.38 4.26
N VAL A 88 3.55 -6.54 3.60
CA VAL A 88 3.97 -5.37 2.83
C VAL A 88 3.01 -4.23 3.12
N ILE A 89 3.53 -3.04 3.45
CA ILE A 89 2.76 -1.80 3.55
C ILE A 89 3.13 -0.91 2.36
N TYR A 90 2.14 -0.60 1.53
CA TYR A 90 2.30 0.32 0.40
C TYR A 90 1.66 1.66 0.75
N VAL A 91 2.45 2.74 0.78
CA VAL A 91 1.95 4.10 0.99
C VAL A 91 1.75 4.80 -0.35
N GLY A 92 0.52 5.23 -0.63
CA GLY A 92 0.15 5.90 -1.87
C GLY A 92 0.74 7.32 -2.00
N GLY A 93 0.98 7.75 -3.23
CA GLY A 93 1.39 9.13 -3.52
C GLY A 93 0.23 10.14 -3.46
N GLY A 94 0.56 11.43 -3.45
CA GLY A 94 -0.41 12.53 -3.40
C GLY A 94 0.12 13.71 -2.58
N ASN A 95 -0.74 14.39 -1.83
CA ASN A 95 -0.35 15.46 -0.91
C ASN A 95 0.16 14.87 0.41
N THR A 96 1.48 14.74 0.53
CA THR A 96 2.14 14.19 1.72
C THR A 96 1.99 15.08 2.95
N LYS A 97 1.89 16.41 2.79
CA LYS A 97 1.65 17.33 3.91
C LYS A 97 0.31 17.04 4.59
N SER A 98 -0.75 16.88 3.80
CA SER A 98 -2.09 16.52 4.31
C SER A 98 -2.10 15.11 4.93
N MET A 99 -1.46 14.14 4.29
CA MET A 99 -1.33 12.78 4.84
C MET A 99 -0.70 12.78 6.24
N LEU A 100 0.43 13.47 6.40
CA LEU A 100 1.13 13.53 7.69
C LEU A 100 0.31 14.28 8.75
N ALA A 101 -0.45 15.30 8.35
CA ALA A 101 -1.38 15.98 9.27
C ALA A 101 -2.45 15.02 9.77
N VAL A 102 -3.09 14.25 8.87
CA VAL A 102 -4.07 13.21 9.27
C VAL A 102 -3.42 12.21 10.21
N TRP A 103 -2.30 11.58 9.84
CA TRP A 103 -1.69 10.51 10.65
C TRP A 103 -1.27 10.96 12.05
N LYS A 104 -0.83 12.21 12.23
CA LYS A 104 -0.46 12.74 13.56
C LYS A 104 -1.64 12.86 14.52
N GLU A 105 -2.86 12.98 14.01
CA GLU A 105 -4.07 13.05 14.83
C GLU A 105 -4.59 11.68 15.27
N TRP A 106 -4.17 10.59 14.60
CA TRP A 106 -4.52 9.22 14.98
C TRP A 106 -3.53 8.69 16.01
N LYS A 107 -3.96 8.61 17.28
CA LYS A 107 -3.19 8.07 18.41
C LYS A 107 -3.64 6.66 18.79
#